data_AF-A0A2V8QFU5-F1
#
_entry.id   AF-A0A2V8QFU5-F1
#
_cell.length_a   1.000
_cell.length_b   1.000
_cell.length_c   1.000
_cell.angle_alpha   90.00
_cell.angle_beta   90.00
_cell.angle_gamma   90.00
#
_symmetry.space_group_name_H-M   'P 1'
#
loop_
_entity.id
_entity.type
_entity.pdbx_description
1 polymer ?
#
loop_
_entity_poly.entity_id
_entity_poly.type
_entity_poly.pdbx_seq_one_letter_code
_entity_poly.pdbx_strand_id
1 'polypeptide(L)' 'RLKLSLPESEAYTTIAGFLMTESGQVLKPGEVINYDGLEFYVERVEKRRVLSVRLEIPKPTNEEEQANVANAANK' A
#
# COMPACT_ATOMS: atom_id res chain seq x y z
N ARG A 1 17.15 2.03 4.64
CA ARG A 1 16.28 0.94 5.15
C ARG A 1 14.84 1.33 4.84
N LEU A 2 14.08 0.48 4.17
CA LEU A 2 12.64 0.68 3.96
C LEU A 2 11.97 0.45 5.34
N LYS A 3 11.31 1.46 5.90
CA LYS A 3 10.51 1.31 7.13
C LYS A 3 9.13 0.85 6.69
N LEU A 4 8.96 -0.46 6.53
CA LEU A 4 7.69 -1.08 6.14
C LEU A 4 7.15 -1.87 7.32
N SER A 5 5.91 -1.58 7.70
CA SER A 5 5.16 -2.34 8.70
C SER A 5 4.18 -3.25 7.97
N LEU A 6 4.69 -4.32 7.36
CA LEU A 6 3.84 -5.33 6.73
C LEU A 6 3.34 -6.32 7.79
N PRO A 7 2.06 -6.76 7.73
CA PRO A 7 1.54 -7.70 8.70
C PRO A 7 2.11 -9.11 8.46
N GLU A 8 2.47 -9.81 9.52
CA GLU A 8 2.87 -11.21 9.50
C GLU A 8 1.72 -12.09 9.99
N SER A 9 1.44 -13.19 9.29
CA SER A 9 0.33 -14.10 9.62
C SER A 9 0.62 -15.52 9.15
N GLU A 10 0.04 -16.53 9.80
CA GLU A 10 0.08 -17.91 9.30
C GLU A 10 -0.80 -18.11 8.05
N ALA A 11 -1.75 -17.21 7.80
CA ALA A 11 -2.65 -17.31 6.65
C ALA A 11 -1.96 -17.06 5.30
N TYR A 12 -0.79 -16.40 5.31
CA TYR A 12 -0.05 -16.09 4.09
C TYR A 12 1.45 -15.99 4.38
N THR A 13 2.27 -16.40 3.42
CA THR A 13 3.74 -16.33 3.54
C THR A 13 4.37 -15.35 2.56
N THR A 14 3.59 -14.82 1.61
CA THR A 14 4.09 -13.98 0.52
C THR A 14 3.31 -12.67 0.44
N ILE A 15 3.94 -11.62 -0.11
CA ILE A 15 3.26 -10.35 -0.38
C ILE A 15 2.00 -10.57 -1.23
N ALA A 16 2.05 -11.43 -2.23
CA ALA A 16 0.88 -11.73 -3.05
C ALA A 16 -0.28 -12.35 -2.24
N GLY A 17 0.03 -13.26 -1.32
CA GLY A 17 -0.97 -13.87 -0.44
C GLY A 17 -1.58 -12.87 0.54
N PHE A 18 -0.74 -11.98 1.11
CA PHE A 18 -1.19 -10.86 1.92
C PHE A 18 -2.16 -9.96 1.12
N LEU A 19 -1.74 -9.50 -0.05
CA LEU A 19 -2.54 -8.59 -0.88
C LEU A 19 -3.85 -9.21 -1.38
N MET A 20 -3.88 -10.52 -1.66
CA MET A 20 -5.12 -11.24 -1.98
C MET A 20 -6.07 -11.33 -0.78
N THR A 21 -5.52 -11.47 0.43
CA THR A 21 -6.31 -11.48 1.67
C THR A 21 -6.90 -10.10 1.91
N GLU A 22 -6.10 -9.05 1.73
CA GLU A 22 -6.54 -7.66 1.91
C GLU A 22 -7.58 -7.24 0.85
N SER A 23 -7.39 -7.62 -0.42
CA SER A 23 -8.34 -7.27 -1.50
C SER A 23 -9.59 -8.15 -1.52
N GLY A 24 -9.57 -9.30 -0.84
CA GLY A 24 -10.64 -10.31 -0.87
C GLY A 24 -10.85 -11.00 -2.22
N GLN A 25 -9.95 -10.80 -3.19
CA GLN A 25 -10.09 -11.33 -4.55
C GLN A 25 -8.75 -11.69 -5.21
N VAL A 26 -8.83 -12.38 -6.35
CA VAL A 26 -7.64 -12.70 -7.15
C VAL A 26 -7.13 -11.44 -7.84
N LEU A 27 -5.85 -11.11 -7.60
CA LEU A 27 -5.22 -9.91 -8.13
C LEU A 27 -5.07 -9.94 -9.65
N LYS A 28 -5.22 -8.78 -10.28
CA LYS A 28 -5.05 -8.59 -11.73
C LYS A 28 -3.86 -7.65 -12.05
N PRO A 29 -3.21 -7.81 -13.21
CA PRO A 29 -2.21 -6.85 -13.65
C PRO A 29 -2.78 -5.43 -13.75
N GLY A 30 -2.02 -4.45 -13.27
CA GLY A 30 -2.41 -3.03 -13.23
C GLY A 30 -3.26 -2.64 -12.02
N GLU A 31 -3.59 -3.58 -11.15
CA GLU A 31 -4.31 -3.30 -9.91
C GLU A 31 -3.41 -2.62 -8.89
N VAL A 32 -3.98 -1.66 -8.16
CA VAL A 32 -3.29 -0.92 -7.09
C VAL A 32 -4.03 -1.18 -5.79
N ILE A 33 -3.29 -1.64 -4.79
CA ILE A 33 -3.80 -1.88 -3.44
C ILE A 33 -3.12 -0.90 -2.50
N ASN A 34 -3.93 -0.19 -1.71
CA ASN A 34 -3.44 0.75 -0.71
C ASN A 34 -3.52 0.10 0.66
N TYR A 35 -2.42 0.12 1.40
CA TYR A 35 -2.38 -0.39 2.76
C TYR A 35 -1.37 0.39 3.60
N ASP A 36 -1.80 0.90 4.76
CA ASP A 36 -0.94 1.65 5.70
C ASP A 36 -0.14 2.78 5.03
N GLY A 37 -0.80 3.54 4.15
CA GLY A 37 -0.18 4.63 3.39
C GLY A 37 0.83 4.17 2.34
N LEU A 38 0.94 2.88 2.05
CA LEU A 38 1.75 2.31 0.99
C LEU A 38 0.89 1.94 -0.22
N GLU A 39 1.46 2.02 -1.42
CA GLU A 39 0.80 1.65 -2.66
C GLU A 39 1.47 0.43 -3.30
N PHE A 40 0.70 -0.64 -3.51
CA PHE A 40 1.16 -1.89 -4.11
C PHE A 40 0.58 -2.06 -5.50
N TYR A 41 1.46 -2.01 -6.50
CA TYR A 41 1.14 -2.14 -7.92
C TYR A 41 1.39 -3.56 -8.39
N VAL A 42 0.34 -4.26 -8.81
CA VAL A 42 0.45 -5.62 -9.34
C VAL A 42 0.93 -5.53 -10.79
N GLU A 43 2.23 -5.75 -11.02
CA GLU A 43 2.82 -5.54 -12.35
C GLU A 43 2.66 -6.75 -13.27
N ARG A 44 2.88 -7.96 -12.74
CA ARG A 44 2.85 -9.19 -13.55
C ARG A 44 2.14 -10.32 -12.84
N VAL A 45 1.18 -10.92 -13.54
CA VAL A 45 0.45 -12.11 -13.11
C VAL A 45 0.53 -13.15 -14.22
N GLU A 46 0.84 -14.39 -13.87
CA GLU A 46 0.78 -15.53 -14.77
C GLU A 46 -0.25 -16.55 -14.25
N LYS A 47 -1.32 -16.75 -15.03
CA LYS A 47 -2.49 -17.56 -14.65
C LYS A 47 -3.11 -17.08 -13.33
N ARG A 48 -2.69 -17.65 -12.20
CA ARG A 48 -3.15 -17.31 -10.84
C ARG A 48 -2.01 -16.94 -9.90
N ARG A 49 -0.79 -16.81 -10.42
CA ARG A 49 0.40 -16.50 -9.64
C ARG A 49 0.87 -15.09 -9.94
N VAL A 50 0.91 -14.25 -8.92
CA VAL A 50 1.56 -12.94 -9.00
C VAL A 50 3.07 -13.15 -9.03
N LEU A 51 3.73 -12.57 -10.03
CA LEU A 51 5.17 -12.70 -10.25
C LEU A 51 5.93 -11.48 -9.74
N SER A 52 5.37 -10.29 -9.89
CA SER A 52 5.97 -9.06 -9.38
C SER A 52 4.92 -8.08 -8.88
N VAL A 53 5.28 -7.42 -7.79
CA VAL A 53 4.55 -6.29 -7.20
C VAL A 53 5.57 -5.17 -7.03
N ARG A 54 5.23 -3.97 -7.49
CA ARG A 54 6.00 -2.77 -7.20
C ARG A 54 5.38 -2.07 -6.00
N LEU A 55 6.21 -1.67 -5.06
CA LEU A 55 5.82 -0.91 -3.88
C LEU A 55 6.24 0.53 -4.05
N GLU A 56 5.31 1.46 -3.85
CA GLU A 56 5.58 2.88 -3.77
C GLU A 56 5.28 3.36 -2.35
N ILE A 57 6.18 4.18 -1.82
CA ILE A 57 6.02 4.85 -0.52
C ILE A 57 5.73 6.31 -0.87
N PRO A 58 4.45 6.74 -0.81
CA PRO A 58 4.08 8.14 -0.94
C PRO A 58 4.93 8.98 0.01
N LYS A 59 5.49 10.06 -0.51
CA LYS A 59 6.08 11.07 0.36
C LYS A 59 4.92 11.69 1.13
N PRO A 60 5.04 11.93 2.46
CA PRO A 60 4.04 12.68 3.18
C PRO A 60 3.86 14.01 2.44
N THR A 61 2.69 14.19 1.83
CA THR A 61 2.28 15.49 1.31
C THR A 61 2.11 16.35 2.55
N ASN A 62 2.82 17.48 2.64
CA ASN A 62 2.73 18.44 3.75
C ASN A 62 1.36 19.16 3.80
N GLU A 63 0.26 18.44 3.58
CA GLU A 63 -1.11 18.94 3.65
C GLU A 63 -1.59 19.04 5.10
N GLU A 64 -1.04 18.22 6.00
CA GLU A 64 -1.29 18.34 7.45
C GLU A 64 -0.67 19.60 8.07
N GLU A 65 0.33 20.20 7.41
CA GLU A 65 0.99 21.42 7.87
C GLU A 65 0.20 22.69 7.50
N GLN A 66 -0.69 22.62 6.51
CA GLN A 66 -1.52 23.76 6.07
C GLN A 66 -2.80 23.93 6.90
N ALA A 67 -3.28 22.87 7.56
CA ALA A 67 -4.43 22.96 8.46
C ALA A 67 -4.12 23.67 9.79
N ASN A 68 -2.84 23.69 10.22
CA ASN A 68 -2.43 24.33 11.47
C ASN A 68 -2.08 25.82 11.34
N VAL A 69 -1.69 26.31 10.15
CA VAL A 69 -1.47 27.76 9.93
C VAL A 69 -2.77 28.55 9.83
N ALA A 70 -3.87 27.96 9.34
CA ALA A 70 -5.16 28.65 9.26
C ALA A 70 -5.80 28.91 10.64
N ASN A 71 -5.52 28.06 11.64
CA ASN A 71 -6.09 28.20 12.99
C ASN A 71 -5.27 29.12 13.92
N ALA A 72 -4.03 29.47 13.56
CA ALA A 72 -3.19 30.37 14.34
C ALA A 72 -3.44 31.87 14.06
N ALA A 73 -4.19 32.20 12.99
CA ALA A 73 -4.52 33.58 12.62
C ALA A 73 -5.81 34.10 13.27
N ASN A 74 -6.48 33.30 14.11
CA ASN A 74 -7.76 33.64 14.72
C ASN A 74 -7.72 33.65 16.26
N LYS A 75 -6.58 34.01 16.85
CA LYS A 75 -6.46 34.31 18.28
C LYS A 75 -5.76 35.63 18.53
#